data_AF-X1GX94-F1
#
_entry.id   AF-X1GX94-F1
#
_cell.length_a   1.000
_cell.length_b   1.000
_cell.length_c   1.000
_cell.angle_alpha   90.00
_cell.angle_beta   90.00
_cell.angle_gamma   90.00
#
_symmetry.space_group_name_H-M   'P 1'
#
loop_
_entity.id
_entity.type
_entity.pdbx_description
1 polymer ?
#
loop_
_entity_poly.entity_id
_entity_poly.type
_entity_poly.pdbx_seq_one_letter_code
_entity_poly.pdbx_strand_id
1 'polypeptide(L)'
;ENLGVRKAIDIAFGQAVPFLYDIDRDVCVECFSCVEACELDAIDFSQVPEEVAFNVGTIIIATGWDIYEPYGEYGYGKFENVIHQAQLERILAPNGPLEGHVHRISDTKKPKEIVFIQCVGSRDTERPYCSGVCCMLSLKNGKLLKQEFPEANITICYIDMRTNEKGFEEYYQRAKNSDIRMIRGKVGEITEDPETKN
;
A
#
# COMPACT_ATOMS: atom_id res chain seq x y z
N GLU A 1 1.10 -1.35 4.26
CA GLU A 1 1.95 -2.52 4.56
C GLU A 1 1.18 -3.52 5.42
N ASN A 2 1.85 -4.53 5.99
CA ASN A 2 1.35 -5.38 7.10
C ASN A 2 0.07 -6.22 6.85
N LEU A 3 -0.18 -6.59 5.60
CA LEU A 3 -1.31 -7.47 5.23
C LEU A 3 -0.97 -8.96 5.24
N GLY A 4 0.33 -9.32 5.22
CA GLY A 4 0.81 -10.69 5.20
C GLY A 4 1.74 -10.95 6.37
N VAL A 5 1.72 -12.19 6.87
CA VAL A 5 2.66 -12.64 7.89
C VAL A 5 3.98 -13.04 7.25
N ARG A 6 5.08 -12.72 7.93
CA ARG A 6 6.45 -13.06 7.50
C ARG A 6 7.12 -13.87 8.61
N LYS A 7 8.14 -14.65 8.25
CA LYS A 7 8.97 -15.36 9.22
C LYS A 7 10.05 -14.41 9.75
N ALA A 8 10.65 -14.73 10.89
CA ALA A 8 11.80 -13.99 11.41
C ALA A 8 13.02 -14.05 10.49
N ILE A 9 13.15 -15.15 9.72
CA ILE A 9 14.09 -15.26 8.59
C ILE A 9 13.28 -15.17 7.29
N ASP A 10 13.51 -14.14 6.49
CA ASP A 10 12.77 -13.91 5.24
C ASP A 10 13.61 -13.14 4.22
N ILE A 11 13.06 -12.95 3.03
CA ILE A 11 13.55 -12.08 1.98
C ILE A 11 12.52 -10.99 1.70
N ALA A 12 12.95 -9.75 1.47
CA ALA A 12 12.06 -8.60 1.33
C ALA A 12 10.90 -8.81 0.32
N PHE A 13 11.16 -9.41 -0.84
CA PHE A 13 10.15 -9.87 -1.82
C PHE A 13 10.82 -10.82 -2.84
N GLY A 14 10.04 -11.55 -3.63
CA GLY A 14 10.56 -12.60 -4.55
C GLY A 14 11.48 -12.13 -5.68
N GLN A 15 11.69 -10.83 -5.85
CA GLN A 15 12.61 -10.25 -6.84
C GLN A 15 13.64 -9.30 -6.17
N ALA A 16 13.87 -9.44 -4.86
CA ALA A 16 14.81 -8.60 -4.13
C ALA A 16 16.24 -8.71 -4.68
N VAL A 17 16.97 -7.59 -4.61
CA VAL A 17 18.37 -7.48 -5.03
C VAL A 17 19.17 -6.76 -3.93
N PRO A 18 20.22 -7.40 -3.36
CA PRO A 18 20.64 -8.77 -3.62
C PRO A 18 19.57 -9.80 -3.19
N PHE A 19 19.55 -10.97 -3.85
CA PHE A 19 18.61 -12.04 -3.53
C PHE A 19 19.12 -12.83 -2.32
N LEU A 20 19.09 -12.20 -1.16
CA LEU A 20 19.60 -12.72 0.10
C LEU A 20 18.52 -12.64 1.17
N TYR A 21 18.55 -13.60 2.07
CA TYR A 21 17.71 -13.61 3.27
C TYR A 21 18.36 -12.78 4.37
N ASP A 22 17.52 -12.22 5.23
CA ASP A 22 17.91 -11.57 6.47
C ASP A 22 17.17 -12.20 7.66
N ILE A 23 17.73 -12.04 8.86
CA ILE A 23 17.11 -12.48 10.12
C ILE A 23 16.78 -11.24 10.93
N ASP A 24 15.50 -10.99 11.15
CA ASP A 24 15.03 -9.99 12.10
C ASP A 24 15.24 -10.51 13.54
N ARG A 25 16.23 -9.93 14.21
CA ARG A 25 16.64 -10.30 15.57
C ARG A 25 15.65 -9.82 16.64
N ASP A 26 14.78 -8.86 16.34
CA ASP A 26 13.79 -8.35 17.30
C ASP A 26 12.64 -9.35 17.53
N VAL A 27 12.38 -10.22 16.54
CA VAL A 27 11.32 -11.25 16.59
C VAL A 27 11.86 -12.68 16.58
N CYS A 28 13.16 -12.89 16.30
CA CYS A 28 13.79 -14.21 16.32
C CYS A 28 13.83 -14.79 17.74
N VAL A 29 13.39 -16.04 17.89
CA VAL A 29 13.38 -16.77 19.18
C VAL A 29 14.59 -17.70 19.37
N GLU A 30 15.56 -17.65 18.46
CA GLU A 30 16.79 -18.47 18.53
C GLU A 30 16.52 -19.98 18.66
N CYS A 31 15.52 -20.52 17.95
CA CYS A 31 15.25 -21.96 17.95
C CYS A 31 16.21 -22.77 17.07
N PHE A 32 17.05 -22.09 16.27
CA PHE A 32 18.05 -22.66 15.35
C PHE A 32 17.53 -23.62 14.27
N SER A 33 16.21 -23.81 14.11
CA SER A 33 15.64 -24.67 13.06
C SER A 33 16.00 -24.23 11.64
N CYS A 34 16.26 -22.94 11.43
CA CYS A 34 16.72 -22.43 10.14
C CYS A 34 18.15 -22.88 9.82
N VAL A 35 19.02 -23.01 10.82
CA VAL A 35 20.41 -23.48 10.67
C VAL A 35 20.42 -24.93 10.22
N GLU A 36 19.65 -25.78 10.90
CA GLU A 36 19.53 -27.21 10.55
C GLU A 36 18.98 -27.41 9.12
N ALA A 37 18.13 -26.52 8.64
CA ALA A 37 17.55 -26.57 7.30
C ALA A 37 18.46 -25.99 6.20
N CYS A 38 19.54 -25.29 6.54
CA CYS A 38 20.37 -24.57 5.58
C CYS A 38 21.48 -25.47 5.02
N GLU A 39 21.31 -25.99 3.81
CA GLU A 39 22.30 -26.84 3.14
C GLU A 39 23.63 -26.13 2.80
N LEU A 40 23.64 -24.80 2.84
CA LEU A 40 24.81 -23.98 2.51
C LEU A 40 25.62 -23.57 3.74
N ASP A 41 25.16 -23.94 4.95
CA ASP A 41 25.76 -23.53 6.22
C ASP A 41 25.99 -22.00 6.31
N ALA A 42 25.08 -21.21 5.70
CA ALA A 42 25.26 -19.77 5.51
C ALA A 42 24.77 -18.91 6.69
N ILE A 43 24.08 -19.51 7.67
CA ILE A 43 23.46 -18.78 8.78
C ILE A 43 24.45 -18.67 9.95
N ASP A 44 24.86 -17.44 10.26
CA ASP A 44 25.80 -17.14 11.34
C ASP A 44 25.19 -16.17 12.36
N PHE A 45 24.84 -16.68 13.55
CA PHE A 45 24.31 -15.89 14.65
C PHE A 45 25.38 -15.08 15.41
N SER A 46 26.66 -15.27 15.09
CA SER A 46 27.77 -14.50 15.68
C SER A 46 28.08 -13.22 14.89
N GLN A 47 27.44 -13.01 13.73
CA GLN A 47 27.61 -11.82 12.91
C GLN A 47 27.28 -10.55 13.71
N VAL A 48 28.15 -9.54 13.61
CA VAL A 48 27.98 -8.23 14.24
C VAL A 48 28.01 -7.12 13.19
N PRO A 49 27.38 -5.95 13.44
CA PRO A 49 27.50 -4.80 12.56
C PRO A 49 28.96 -4.37 12.38
N GLU A 50 29.33 -4.03 11.14
CA GLU A 50 30.66 -3.52 10.80
C GLU A 50 30.58 -2.04 10.44
N GLU A 51 31.49 -1.23 11.00
CA GLU A 51 31.67 0.16 10.58
C GLU A 51 32.67 0.23 9.42
N VAL A 52 32.22 0.69 8.26
CA VAL A 52 33.06 0.81 7.06
C VAL A 52 33.29 2.29 6.74
N ALA A 53 34.56 2.68 6.66
CA ALA A 53 34.96 4.05 6.33
C ALA A 53 35.17 4.23 4.82
N PHE A 54 34.51 5.23 4.24
CA PHE A 54 34.66 5.60 2.83
C PHE A 54 35.14 7.04 2.68
N ASN A 55 36.15 7.25 1.82
CA ASN A 55 36.53 8.59 1.38
C ASN A 55 35.77 8.92 0.09
N VAL A 56 34.78 9.80 0.18
CA VAL A 56 33.92 10.18 -0.94
C VAL A 56 34.06 11.67 -1.27
N GLY A 57 33.91 12.01 -2.55
CA GLY A 57 33.92 13.42 -2.98
C GLY A 57 32.54 14.08 -2.94
N THR A 58 31.45 13.30 -2.95
CA THR A 58 30.08 13.81 -3.02
C THR A 58 29.11 12.80 -2.40
N ILE A 59 28.05 13.31 -1.78
CA ILE A 59 26.96 12.51 -1.19
C ILE A 59 25.66 12.92 -1.86
N ILE A 60 24.85 11.93 -2.26
CA ILE A 60 23.50 12.12 -2.82
C ILE A 60 22.50 11.51 -1.84
N ILE A 61 21.53 12.30 -1.39
CA ILE A 61 20.45 11.82 -0.50
C ILE A 61 19.24 11.45 -1.34
N ALA A 62 18.86 10.18 -1.32
CA ALA A 62 17.74 9.62 -2.08
C ALA A 62 16.94 8.61 -1.24
N THR A 63 16.72 8.92 0.05
CA THR A 63 16.06 8.03 1.03
C THR A 63 14.54 7.91 0.84
N GLY A 64 13.95 8.68 -0.09
CA GLY A 64 12.53 8.53 -0.44
C GLY A 64 11.58 9.22 0.53
N TRP A 65 10.48 8.54 0.84
CA TRP A 65 9.32 9.05 1.59
C TRP A 65 8.59 7.89 2.28
N ASP A 66 7.80 8.20 3.31
CA ASP A 66 6.97 7.24 4.05
C ASP A 66 5.48 7.48 3.82
N ILE A 67 4.68 6.42 3.95
CA ILE A 67 3.23 6.47 3.82
C ILE A 67 2.63 7.19 5.03
N TYR A 68 1.68 8.09 4.77
CA TYR A 68 0.84 8.64 5.82
C TYR A 68 -0.20 7.60 6.27
N GLU A 69 -0.17 7.23 7.55
CA GLU A 69 -1.17 6.36 8.17
C GLU A 69 -2.25 7.19 8.87
N PRO A 70 -3.50 7.22 8.37
CA PRO A 70 -4.54 8.14 8.82
C PRO A 70 -5.26 7.67 10.09
N TYR A 71 -4.52 7.23 11.12
CA TYR A 71 -5.13 6.74 12.36
C TYR A 71 -6.05 7.79 12.99
N GLY A 72 -7.29 7.39 13.27
CA GLY A 72 -8.32 8.28 13.81
C GLY A 72 -9.04 9.12 12.76
N GLU A 73 -8.63 9.09 11.49
CA GLU A 73 -9.37 9.66 10.36
C GLU A 73 -10.09 8.57 9.58
N TYR A 74 -11.34 8.84 9.18
CA TYR A 74 -12.16 7.96 8.33
C TYR A 74 -12.24 6.48 8.81
N GLY A 75 -12.00 6.23 10.10
CA GLY A 75 -12.05 4.90 10.69
C GLY A 75 -10.84 3.99 10.41
N TYR A 76 -9.74 4.51 9.86
CA TYR A 76 -8.52 3.72 9.66
C TYR A 76 -7.95 3.22 11.00
N GLY A 77 -7.57 1.94 11.03
CA GLY A 77 -7.16 1.22 12.24
C GLY A 77 -8.31 0.73 13.13
N LYS A 78 -9.55 1.14 12.84
CA LYS A 78 -10.76 0.68 13.54
C LYS A 78 -11.63 -0.23 12.66
N PHE A 79 -11.86 0.17 11.41
CA PHE A 79 -12.68 -0.59 10.46
C PHE A 79 -11.77 -1.40 9.55
N GLU A 80 -11.96 -2.71 9.52
CA GLU A 80 -11.08 -3.65 8.80
C GLU A 80 -11.07 -3.41 7.29
N ASN A 81 -12.16 -2.89 6.73
CA ASN A 81 -12.31 -2.62 5.30
C ASN A 81 -11.81 -1.23 4.88
N VAL A 82 -11.30 -0.41 5.81
CA VAL A 82 -10.69 0.88 5.51
C VAL A 82 -9.18 0.71 5.36
N ILE A 83 -8.70 0.81 4.13
CA ILE A 83 -7.29 0.63 3.77
C ILE A 83 -6.72 1.85 3.05
N HIS A 84 -5.41 2.05 3.13
CA HIS A 84 -4.71 3.07 2.35
C HIS A 84 -4.28 2.55 0.97
N GLN A 85 -3.90 3.46 0.06
CA GLN A 85 -3.57 3.10 -1.33
C GLN A 85 -2.43 2.08 -1.44
N ALA A 86 -1.38 2.18 -0.61
CA ALA A 86 -0.27 1.22 -0.68
C ALA A 86 -0.66 -0.18 -0.17
N GLN A 87 -1.61 -0.31 0.76
CA GLN A 87 -2.23 -1.60 1.08
C GLN A 87 -2.95 -2.17 -0.15
N LEU A 88 -3.75 -1.35 -0.84
CA LEU A 88 -4.43 -1.77 -2.06
C LEU A 88 -3.43 -2.19 -3.16
N GLU A 89 -2.30 -1.49 -3.32
CA GLU A 89 -1.23 -1.92 -4.25
C GLU A 89 -0.69 -3.30 -3.89
N ARG A 90 -0.46 -3.59 -2.60
CA ARG A 90 -0.01 -4.92 -2.18
C ARG A 90 -1.08 -5.98 -2.43
N ILE A 91 -2.37 -5.66 -2.27
CA ILE A 91 -3.46 -6.59 -2.58
C ILE A 91 -3.53 -6.88 -4.09
N LEU A 92 -3.42 -5.85 -4.93
CA LEU A 92 -3.47 -5.96 -6.39
C LEU A 92 -2.22 -6.62 -7.00
N ALA A 93 -1.09 -6.61 -6.28
CA ALA A 93 0.15 -7.18 -6.78
C ALA A 93 0.07 -8.71 -6.89
N PRO A 94 0.49 -9.32 -8.02
CA PRO A 94 0.53 -10.78 -8.16
C PRO A 94 1.48 -11.47 -7.17
N ASN A 95 2.53 -10.78 -6.73
CA ASN A 95 3.44 -11.23 -5.66
C ASN A 95 3.05 -10.64 -4.29
N GLY A 96 1.80 -10.21 -4.17
CA GLY A 96 1.20 -9.67 -2.96
C GLY A 96 0.74 -10.77 -2.00
N PRO A 97 0.39 -10.41 -0.76
CA PRO A 97 -0.12 -11.37 0.23
C PRO A 97 -1.44 -12.03 -0.20
N LEU A 98 -2.19 -11.41 -1.11
CA LEU A 98 -3.42 -11.97 -1.68
C LEU A 98 -3.26 -12.38 -3.15
N GLU A 99 -2.02 -12.42 -3.67
CA GLU A 99 -1.70 -12.87 -5.03
C GLU A 99 -2.50 -12.17 -6.16
N GLY A 100 -2.92 -10.92 -5.94
CA GLY A 100 -3.74 -10.14 -6.87
C GLY A 100 -5.25 -10.35 -6.70
N HIS A 101 -5.69 -11.24 -5.81
CA HIS A 101 -7.11 -11.54 -5.58
C HIS A 101 -7.75 -10.58 -4.58
N VAL A 102 -8.33 -9.50 -5.10
CA VAL A 102 -8.99 -8.49 -4.27
C VAL A 102 -10.25 -9.05 -3.61
N HIS A 103 -10.34 -8.94 -2.30
CA HIS A 103 -11.53 -9.18 -1.51
C HIS A 103 -11.52 -8.28 -0.27
N ARG A 104 -12.67 -8.13 0.37
CA ARG A 104 -12.78 -7.43 1.66
C ARG A 104 -12.03 -8.20 2.74
N ILE A 105 -11.28 -7.47 3.56
CA ILE A 105 -10.45 -8.06 4.62
C ILE A 105 -11.34 -8.71 5.68
N SER A 106 -12.49 -8.10 6.00
CA SER A 106 -13.33 -8.57 7.10
C SER A 106 -14.04 -9.90 6.85
N ASP A 107 -14.42 -10.18 5.61
CA ASP A 107 -15.29 -11.32 5.31
C ASP A 107 -14.95 -12.07 4.03
N THR A 108 -13.83 -11.74 3.38
CA THR A 108 -13.32 -12.39 2.16
C THR A 108 -14.26 -12.35 0.96
N LYS A 109 -15.31 -11.51 0.99
CA LYS A 109 -16.22 -11.34 -0.15
C LYS A 109 -15.71 -10.31 -1.14
N LYS A 110 -16.14 -10.45 -2.39
CA LYS A 110 -15.87 -9.47 -3.45
C LYS A 110 -16.56 -8.12 -3.10
N PRO A 111 -15.83 -6.99 -3.15
CA PRO A 111 -16.44 -5.69 -2.90
C PRO A 111 -17.37 -5.31 -4.07
N LYS A 112 -18.58 -4.88 -3.75
CA LYS A 112 -19.57 -4.37 -4.72
C LYS A 112 -19.58 -2.85 -4.79
N GLU A 113 -19.26 -2.20 -3.68
CA GLU A 113 -19.18 -0.75 -3.54
C GLU A 113 -17.76 -0.41 -3.08
N ILE A 114 -17.09 0.48 -3.80
CA ILE A 114 -15.72 0.91 -3.50
C ILE A 114 -15.65 2.42 -3.56
N VAL A 115 -15.17 3.04 -2.49
CA VAL A 115 -15.00 4.50 -2.41
C VAL A 115 -13.53 4.84 -2.20
N PHE A 116 -13.00 5.68 -3.09
CA PHE A 116 -11.71 6.33 -2.92
C PHE A 116 -11.90 7.73 -2.35
N ILE A 117 -11.20 8.04 -1.26
CA ILE A 117 -11.19 9.37 -0.64
C ILE A 117 -9.86 10.04 -0.96
N GLN A 118 -9.89 11.16 -1.67
CA GLN A 118 -8.67 11.93 -1.96
C GLN A 118 -8.27 12.83 -0.81
N CYS A 119 -7.00 13.24 -0.86
CA CYS A 119 -6.42 14.25 0.04
C CYS A 119 -6.48 13.84 1.52
N VAL A 120 -6.46 12.53 1.83
CA VAL A 120 -6.27 12.04 3.20
C VAL A 120 -4.82 12.33 3.61
N GLY A 121 -4.62 13.06 4.70
CA GLY A 121 -3.29 13.55 5.14
C GLY A 121 -2.61 14.53 4.20
N SER A 122 -3.36 15.25 3.36
CA SER A 122 -2.81 16.25 2.44
C SER A 122 -3.82 17.35 2.17
N ARG A 123 -3.34 18.57 1.91
CA ARG A 123 -4.18 19.75 1.73
C ARG A 123 -5.15 19.93 2.91
N ASP A 124 -4.63 19.69 4.10
CA ASP A 124 -5.28 19.96 5.38
C ASP A 124 -4.49 21.06 6.14
N THR A 125 -4.95 21.39 7.35
CA THR A 125 -4.37 22.48 8.14
C THR A 125 -2.94 22.17 8.61
N GLU A 126 -2.62 20.91 8.89
CA GLU A 126 -1.29 20.49 9.34
C GLU A 126 -0.34 20.22 8.16
N ARG A 127 -0.88 19.65 7.08
CA ARG A 127 -0.17 19.26 5.85
C ARG A 127 -0.78 20.03 4.67
N PRO A 128 -0.45 21.32 4.51
CA PRO A 128 -1.06 22.17 3.49
C PRO A 128 -0.61 21.85 2.04
N TYR A 129 0.36 20.95 1.89
CA TYR A 129 0.89 20.53 0.59
C TYR A 129 0.02 19.45 -0.06
N CYS A 130 0.23 19.24 -1.36
CA CYS A 130 -0.36 18.14 -2.11
C CYS A 130 0.68 17.03 -2.30
N SER A 131 0.31 15.78 -2.05
CA SER A 131 1.19 14.61 -2.23
C SER A 131 1.52 14.26 -3.70
N GLY A 132 1.01 15.03 -4.69
CA GLY A 132 1.37 14.93 -6.10
C GLY A 132 0.80 13.72 -6.87
N VAL A 133 0.78 12.54 -6.26
CA VAL A 133 0.55 11.26 -6.96
C VAL A 133 -0.82 10.62 -6.69
N CYS A 134 -1.48 10.97 -5.57
CA CYS A 134 -2.67 10.27 -5.07
C CYS A 134 -3.87 10.28 -6.05
N CYS A 135 -4.07 11.40 -6.76
CA CYS A 135 -5.10 11.49 -7.81
C CYS A 135 -4.89 10.42 -8.88
N MET A 136 -3.67 10.28 -9.41
CA MET A 136 -3.37 9.31 -10.46
C MET A 136 -3.40 7.86 -9.97
N LEU A 137 -2.92 7.61 -8.75
CA LEU A 137 -3.00 6.27 -8.14
C LEU A 137 -4.43 5.79 -8.03
N SER A 138 -5.36 6.65 -7.58
CA SER A 138 -6.77 6.28 -7.49
C SER A 138 -7.42 6.02 -8.85
N LEU A 139 -7.07 6.79 -9.89
CA LEU A 139 -7.58 6.56 -11.23
C LEU A 139 -7.06 5.23 -11.78
N LYS A 140 -5.78 4.93 -11.53
CA LYS A 140 -5.15 3.67 -11.92
C LYS A 140 -5.81 2.48 -11.23
N ASN A 141 -5.85 2.51 -9.90
CA ASN A 141 -6.43 1.41 -9.11
C ASN A 141 -7.94 1.27 -9.35
N GLY A 142 -8.67 2.37 -9.48
CA GLY A 142 -10.08 2.35 -9.84
C GLY A 142 -10.32 1.64 -11.19
N LYS A 143 -9.50 1.91 -12.21
CA LYS A 143 -9.60 1.20 -13.50
C LYS A 143 -9.24 -0.27 -13.39
N LEU A 144 -8.19 -0.63 -12.65
CA LEU A 144 -7.81 -2.03 -12.44
C LEU A 144 -8.94 -2.80 -11.73
N LEU A 145 -9.51 -2.21 -10.68
CA LEU A 145 -10.65 -2.79 -9.97
C LEU A 145 -11.89 -2.92 -10.85
N LYS A 146 -12.12 -1.97 -11.76
CA LYS A 146 -13.24 -2.05 -12.71
C LYS A 146 -13.04 -3.14 -13.77
N GLN A 147 -11.79 -3.43 -14.14
CA GLN A 147 -11.48 -4.56 -15.02
C GLN A 147 -11.72 -5.90 -14.32
N GLU A 148 -11.33 -6.00 -13.04
CA GLU A 148 -11.52 -7.20 -12.22
C GLU A 148 -12.99 -7.41 -11.80
N PHE A 149 -13.68 -6.32 -11.46
CA PHE A 149 -15.09 -6.29 -11.05
C PHE A 149 -15.89 -5.31 -11.92
N PRO A 150 -16.31 -5.71 -13.13
CA PRO A 150 -17.07 -4.83 -14.02
C PRO A 150 -18.35 -4.25 -13.39
N GLU A 151 -19.02 -5.07 -12.58
CA GLU A 151 -20.28 -4.73 -11.89
C GLU A 151 -20.09 -3.93 -10.59
N ALA A 152 -18.85 -3.71 -10.13
CA ALA A 152 -18.63 -2.94 -8.91
C ALA A 152 -18.85 -1.44 -9.16
N ASN A 153 -19.56 -0.80 -8.23
CA ASN A 153 -19.74 0.64 -8.21
C ASN A 153 -18.51 1.28 -7.56
N ILE A 154 -17.73 2.00 -8.37
CA ILE A 154 -16.51 2.68 -7.90
C ILE A 154 -16.75 4.18 -7.90
N THR A 155 -16.52 4.81 -6.75
CA THR A 155 -16.65 6.25 -6.57
C THR A 155 -15.32 6.86 -6.14
N ILE A 156 -14.92 7.97 -6.75
CA ILE A 156 -13.77 8.76 -6.32
C ILE A 156 -14.25 10.12 -5.83
N CYS A 157 -14.09 10.38 -4.53
CA CYS A 157 -14.41 11.64 -3.87
C CYS A 157 -13.17 12.54 -3.82
N TYR A 158 -13.23 13.71 -4.44
CA TYR A 158 -12.07 14.59 -4.62
C TYR A 158 -12.40 16.08 -4.45
N ILE A 159 -11.37 16.89 -4.16
CA ILE A 159 -11.48 18.36 -4.16
C ILE A 159 -11.21 18.88 -5.58
N ASP A 160 -10.01 18.57 -6.10
CA ASP A 160 -9.58 18.84 -7.48
C ASP A 160 -8.80 17.62 -7.97
N MET A 161 -9.05 17.18 -9.20
CA MET A 161 -8.24 16.14 -9.84
C MET A 161 -6.97 16.78 -10.39
N ARG A 162 -5.81 16.32 -9.93
CA ARG A 162 -4.50 16.81 -10.38
C ARG A 162 -3.88 15.81 -11.35
N THR A 163 -4.12 16.05 -12.63
CA THR A 163 -3.74 15.22 -13.79
C THR A 163 -2.83 16.02 -14.74
N ASN A 164 -1.84 16.71 -14.17
CA ASN A 164 -1.09 17.79 -14.81
C ASN A 164 0.18 17.35 -15.56
N GLU A 165 0.47 16.06 -15.68
CA GLU A 165 1.60 15.56 -16.46
C GLU A 165 1.17 15.02 -17.83
N LYS A 166 2.14 14.73 -18.70
CA LYS A 166 1.89 14.25 -20.05
C LYS A 166 1.05 12.98 -20.04
N GLY A 167 -0.11 13.01 -20.70
CA GLY A 167 -1.01 11.86 -20.80
C GLY A 167 -1.94 11.66 -19.60
N PHE A 168 -1.82 12.45 -18.52
CA PHE A 168 -2.59 12.25 -17.30
C PHE A 168 -4.03 12.73 -17.45
N GLU A 169 -4.26 13.84 -18.15
CA GLU A 169 -5.62 14.30 -18.44
C GLU A 169 -6.35 13.30 -19.34
N GLU A 170 -5.68 12.79 -20.37
CA GLU A 170 -6.20 11.74 -21.24
C GLU A 170 -6.47 10.43 -20.46
N TYR A 171 -5.65 10.14 -19.44
CA TYR A 171 -5.91 9.02 -18.53
C TYR A 171 -7.15 9.27 -17.66
N TYR A 172 -7.31 10.46 -17.11
CA TYR A 172 -8.50 10.86 -16.35
C TYR A 172 -9.77 10.76 -17.17
N GLN A 173 -9.78 11.28 -18.41
CA GLN A 173 -10.93 11.17 -19.30
C GLN A 173 -11.28 9.69 -19.58
N ARG A 174 -10.27 8.83 -19.82
CA ARG A 174 -10.49 7.39 -19.98
C ARG A 174 -11.07 6.74 -18.72
N ALA A 175 -10.58 7.11 -17.53
CA ALA A 175 -11.09 6.59 -16.26
C ALA A 175 -12.54 7.02 -16.00
N LYS A 176 -12.85 8.30 -16.23
CA LYS A 176 -14.21 8.84 -16.13
C LYS A 176 -15.19 8.14 -17.08
N ASN A 177 -14.72 7.76 -18.27
CA ASN A 177 -15.51 7.01 -19.26
C ASN A 177 -15.57 5.49 -18.96
N SER A 178 -14.89 5.00 -17.93
CA SER A 178 -14.88 3.58 -17.52
C SER A 178 -15.90 3.30 -16.40
N ASP A 179 -17.03 4.00 -16.37
CA ASP A 179 -18.07 3.84 -15.35
C ASP A 179 -17.56 3.99 -13.90
N ILE A 180 -16.61 4.93 -13.72
CA ILE A 180 -16.14 5.35 -12.39
C ILE A 180 -16.82 6.67 -12.06
N ARG A 181 -17.56 6.70 -10.94
CA ARG A 181 -18.28 7.89 -10.50
C ARG A 181 -17.31 8.89 -9.88
N MET A 182 -17.29 10.09 -10.42
CA MET A 182 -16.46 11.19 -9.92
C MET A 182 -17.32 12.14 -9.09
N ILE A 183 -17.06 12.25 -7.78
CA ILE A 183 -17.76 13.17 -6.88
C ILE A 183 -16.81 14.27 -6.43
N ARG A 184 -17.12 15.51 -6.78
CA ARG A 184 -16.38 16.67 -6.28
C ARG A 184 -16.90 17.07 -4.90
N GLY A 185 -16.24 16.59 -3.85
CA GLY A 185 -16.56 16.86 -2.45
C GLY A 185 -15.58 16.17 -1.51
N LYS A 186 -15.17 16.88 -0.45
CA LYS A 186 -14.39 16.27 0.64
C LYS A 186 -15.33 15.46 1.51
N VAL A 187 -14.98 14.21 1.80
CA VAL A 187 -15.77 13.34 2.67
C VAL A 187 -15.74 13.89 4.10
N GLY A 188 -16.91 13.98 4.73
CA GLY A 188 -17.04 14.44 6.12
C GLY A 188 -16.62 13.37 7.11
N GLU A 189 -17.28 12.21 7.06
CA GLU A 189 -17.00 11.07 7.94
C GLU A 189 -17.25 9.75 7.23
N ILE A 190 -16.70 8.67 7.80
CA ILE A 190 -17.00 7.29 7.44
C ILE A 190 -17.49 6.58 8.69
N THR A 191 -18.60 5.87 8.56
CA THR A 191 -19.21 5.05 9.61
C THR A 191 -19.37 3.63 9.10
N GLU A 192 -19.33 2.66 10.01
CA GLU A 192 -19.54 1.24 9.72
C GLU A 192 -20.97 0.85 10.10
N ASP A 193 -21.66 0.13 9.23
CA ASP A 193 -22.92 -0.51 9.55
C ASP A 193 -22.70 -1.58 10.64
N PRO A 194 -23.36 -1.46 11.80
CA PRO A 194 -23.12 -2.36 12.93
C PRO A 194 -23.50 -3.82 12.66
N GLU A 195 -24.44 -4.08 11.74
CA GLU A 195 -24.88 -5.43 11.37
C GLU A 195 -23.96 -6.05 10.33
N THR A 196 -23.64 -5.30 9.26
CA THR A 196 -22.90 -5.87 8.13
C THR A 196 -21.39 -5.72 8.22
N LYS A 197 -20.90 -4.85 9.10
CA LYS A 197 -19.48 -4.48 9.23
C LYS A 197 -18.89 -3.88 7.95
N ASN A 198 -19.70 -3.09 7.24
CA ASN A 198 -19.33 -2.40 5.98
C ASN A 198 -19.74 -0.95 5.98
#